data_AF-A0AAV1QX43-F1
#
_entry.id   AF-A0AAV1QX43-F1
#
_cell.length_a   1.000
_cell.length_b   1.000
_cell.length_c   1.000
_cell.angle_alpha   90.00
_cell.angle_beta   90.00
_cell.angle_gamma   90.00
#
_symmetry.space_group_name_H-M   'P 1'
#
loop_
_entity.id
_entity.type
_entity.pdbx_description
1 polymer ?
#
loop_
_entity_poly.entity_id
_entity_poly.type
_entity_poly.pdbx_seq_one_letter_code
_entity_poly.pdbx_strand_id
1 'polypeptide(L)'
;MATSSKTSLKLLIDKKEQKVLFAEASKNFVDFLLNMLGLPVAAVIKLLRKSTTVGCLANLYESFETLDETCLLNSSLLSKAALTDVFFAKQEVKAGVASNKKTNSWNSLIEKLIVFSIAADASRKPDAKAQAQRAARAVKSGPTFKKAKKIRTKVTFHRPKTLKKERNPKYPRISATPRNKLDHYQILKYPLTTESAMKKIEDNNTLVFIVDIRADKKKIKDAVKKMYDIQTKKVNTLIRPDGTKKAYVRLTPDYDALDVANKIGII
;
A
#
# COMPACT_ATOMS: atom_id res chain seq x y z
N MET A 1 57.69 -16.37 -0.74
CA MET A 1 57.07 -16.44 -2.09
C MET A 1 55.57 -16.22 -1.91
N ALA A 2 55.03 -15.10 -2.38
CA ALA A 2 53.59 -14.84 -2.29
C ALA A 2 52.86 -15.69 -3.34
N THR A 3 51.98 -16.59 -2.89
CA THR A 3 51.13 -17.37 -3.79
C THR A 3 50.03 -16.46 -4.35
N SER A 4 50.05 -16.19 -5.66
CA SER A 4 49.01 -15.43 -6.35
C SER A 4 47.70 -16.21 -6.38
N SER A 5 46.77 -15.88 -5.49
CA SER A 5 45.45 -16.52 -5.44
C SER A 5 44.53 -15.90 -6.51
N LYS A 6 44.28 -16.63 -7.58
CA LYS A 6 43.38 -16.22 -8.68
C LYS A 6 41.93 -16.16 -8.20
N THR A 7 41.39 -14.96 -7.97
CA THR A 7 39.97 -14.75 -7.66
C THR A 7 39.13 -14.80 -8.94
N SER A 8 38.14 -15.67 -9.01
CA SER A 8 37.19 -15.76 -10.14
C SER A 8 35.77 -15.47 -9.68
N LEU A 9 34.99 -14.83 -10.55
CA LEU A 9 33.57 -14.52 -10.37
C LEU A 9 32.84 -14.89 -11.66
N LYS A 10 31.81 -15.73 -11.55
CA LYS A 10 31.02 -16.21 -12.67
C LYS A 10 29.70 -15.44 -12.72
N LEU A 11 29.40 -14.87 -13.87
CA LEU A 11 28.15 -14.13 -14.11
C LEU A 11 27.25 -14.93 -15.04
N LEU A 12 26.00 -15.10 -14.63
CA LEU A 12 24.92 -15.55 -15.51
C LEU A 12 24.19 -14.31 -16.03
N ILE A 13 24.32 -14.08 -17.34
CA ILE A 13 23.79 -12.90 -18.03
C ILE A 13 22.75 -13.34 -19.05
N ASP A 14 21.56 -12.75 -18.99
CA ASP A 14 20.59 -12.85 -20.06
C ASP A 14 20.96 -11.85 -21.17
N LYS A 15 21.45 -12.38 -22.29
CA LYS A 15 21.94 -11.59 -23.43
C LYS A 15 20.82 -10.83 -24.14
N LYS A 16 19.56 -11.25 -24.02
CA LYS A 16 18.42 -10.59 -24.68
C LYS A 16 18.01 -9.31 -23.98
N GLU A 17 18.02 -9.32 -22.64
CA GLU A 17 17.67 -8.16 -21.84
C GLU A 17 18.88 -7.32 -21.40
N GLN A 18 20.11 -7.77 -21.69
CA GLN A 18 21.36 -7.15 -21.22
C GLN A 18 21.37 -7.01 -19.69
N LYS A 19 20.91 -8.05 -18.98
CA LYS A 19 20.82 -8.06 -17.52
C LYS A 19 21.58 -9.24 -16.93
N VAL A 20 22.34 -8.96 -15.87
CA VAL A 20 22.97 -9.99 -15.05
C VAL A 20 21.92 -10.55 -14.09
N LEU A 21 21.64 -11.84 -14.19
CA LEU A 21 20.65 -12.51 -13.35
C LEU A 21 21.26 -12.96 -12.03
N PHE A 22 22.44 -13.58 -12.07
CA PHE A 22 23.12 -14.12 -10.90
C PHE A 22 24.63 -13.98 -11.03
N ALA A 23 25.30 -13.80 -9.90
CA ALA A 23 26.75 -13.77 -9.77
C ALA A 23 27.19 -14.80 -8.71
N GLU A 24 28.01 -15.76 -9.10
CA GLU A 24 28.64 -16.71 -8.19
C GLU A 24 30.07 -16.25 -7.93
N ALA A 25 30.40 -16.02 -6.66
CA ALA A 25 31.70 -15.52 -6.23
C ALA A 25 32.39 -16.51 -5.28
N SER A 26 33.71 -16.64 -5.42
CA SER A 26 34.54 -17.42 -4.49
C SER A 26 34.61 -16.78 -3.10
N LYS A 27 34.77 -17.60 -2.05
CA LYS A 27 34.82 -17.15 -0.64
C LYS A 27 35.79 -15.97 -0.43
N ASN A 28 36.97 -16.04 -1.03
CA ASN A 28 37.98 -14.99 -0.91
C ASN A 28 37.54 -13.64 -1.52
N PHE A 29 36.70 -13.67 -2.57
CA PHE A 29 36.13 -12.45 -3.15
C PHE A 29 35.04 -11.86 -2.24
N VAL A 30 34.24 -12.73 -1.60
CA VAL A 30 33.23 -12.32 -0.63
C VAL A 30 33.90 -11.69 0.59
N ASP A 31 34.92 -12.33 1.16
CA ASP A 31 35.69 -11.80 2.30
C ASP A 31 36.43 -10.50 1.95
N PHE A 32 36.98 -10.38 0.74
CA PHE A 32 37.55 -9.11 0.24
C PHE A 32 36.51 -7.99 0.17
N LEU A 33 35.32 -8.28 -0.35
CA LEU A 33 34.24 -7.30 -0.47
C LEU A 33 33.71 -6.88 0.91
N LEU A 34 33.53 -7.83 1.84
CA LEU A 34 33.16 -7.55 3.23
C LEU A 34 34.22 -6.74 3.98
N ASN A 35 35.51 -6.99 3.75
CA ASN A 35 36.59 -6.18 4.31
C ASN A 35 36.63 -4.77 3.71
N MET A 36 36.29 -4.61 2.42
CA MET A 36 36.23 -3.32 1.74
C MET A 36 35.02 -2.48 2.20
N LEU A 37 33.88 -3.12 2.49
CA LEU A 37 32.69 -2.43 3.01
C LEU A 37 32.69 -2.25 4.54
N GLY A 38 33.31 -3.14 5.31
CA GLY A 38 33.21 -3.14 6.78
C GLY A 38 33.89 -1.95 7.46
N LEU A 39 35.04 -1.50 6.94
CA LEU A 39 35.84 -0.43 7.55
C LEU A 39 35.35 1.00 7.24
N PRO A 40 34.91 1.34 6.00
CA PRO A 40 34.40 2.68 5.71
C PRO A 40 32.89 2.86 5.97
N VAL A 41 32.06 1.83 5.78
CA VAL A 41 30.59 2.02 5.82
C VAL A 41 30.07 2.16 7.26
N ALA A 42 30.64 1.43 8.22
CA ALA A 42 30.27 1.56 9.63
C ALA A 42 30.59 2.97 10.19
N ALA A 43 31.73 3.54 9.78
CA ALA A 43 32.13 4.90 10.16
C ALA A 43 31.24 5.97 9.49
N VAL A 44 30.92 5.79 8.20
CA VAL A 44 30.08 6.70 7.42
C VAL A 44 28.63 6.72 7.93
N ILE A 45 28.05 5.57 8.28
CA ILE A 45 26.70 5.51 8.87
C ILE A 45 26.67 6.18 10.26
N LYS A 46 27.71 6.00 11.08
CA LYS A 46 27.83 6.63 12.40
C LYS A 46 27.93 8.17 12.29
N LEU A 47 28.57 8.69 11.24
CA LEU A 47 28.62 10.11 10.93
C LEU A 47 27.30 10.65 10.34
N LEU A 48 26.64 9.89 9.47
CA LEU A 48 25.40 10.30 8.77
C LEU A 48 24.14 10.28 9.66
N ARG A 49 24.15 9.50 10.75
CA ARG A 49 23.01 9.39 11.69
C ARG A 49 22.60 10.72 12.35
N LYS A 50 23.44 11.77 12.27
CA LYS A 50 23.13 13.11 12.80
C LYS A 50 22.32 14.01 11.86
N SER A 51 22.16 13.69 10.57
CA SER A 51 21.58 14.66 9.63
C SER A 51 20.62 14.14 8.56
N THR A 52 20.49 12.83 8.30
CA THR A 52 19.59 12.35 7.24
C THR A 52 18.97 10.98 7.54
N THR A 53 17.72 10.79 7.07
CA THR A 53 17.00 9.51 7.13
C THR A 53 17.65 8.47 6.22
N VAL A 54 18.48 7.60 6.79
CA VAL A 54 19.23 6.58 6.04
C VAL A 54 18.33 5.36 5.79
N GLY A 55 17.54 5.39 4.70
CA GLY A 55 16.46 4.44 4.37
C GLY A 55 16.74 2.94 4.54
N CYS A 56 17.02 2.20 3.46
CA CYS A 56 17.21 0.74 3.51
C CYS A 56 18.50 0.30 4.23
N LEU A 57 19.45 1.22 4.41
CA LEU A 57 20.72 0.98 5.07
C LEU A 57 20.58 0.86 6.59
N ALA A 58 19.63 1.58 7.21
CA ALA A 58 19.31 1.43 8.62
C ALA A 58 18.76 0.01 8.92
N ASN A 59 17.87 -0.49 8.06
CA ASN A 59 17.32 -1.83 8.20
C ASN A 59 18.39 -2.92 8.00
N LEU A 60 19.38 -2.69 7.12
CA LEU A 60 20.50 -3.61 6.91
C LEU A 60 21.46 -3.63 8.12
N TYR A 61 21.70 -2.47 8.73
CA TYR A 61 22.51 -2.35 9.94
C TYR A 61 21.81 -3.01 11.15
N GLU A 62 20.51 -2.75 11.35
CA GLU A 62 19.71 -3.44 12.37
C GLU A 62 19.69 -4.96 12.15
N SER A 63 19.57 -5.41 10.90
CA SER A 63 19.63 -6.85 10.58
C SER A 63 20.99 -7.47 10.94
N PHE A 64 22.10 -6.72 10.76
CA PHE A 64 23.44 -7.15 11.18
C PHE A 64 23.61 -7.18 12.70
N GLU A 65 23.00 -6.24 13.43
CA GLU A 65 23.01 -6.24 14.90
C GLU A 65 22.15 -7.36 15.50
N THR A 66 21.08 -7.77 14.80
CA THR A 66 20.19 -8.88 15.22
C THR A 66 20.64 -10.27 14.78
N LEU A 67 21.77 -10.41 14.07
CA LEU A 67 22.30 -11.73 13.70
C LEU A 67 22.92 -12.41 14.94
N ASP A 68 22.29 -13.47 15.42
CA ASP A 68 22.82 -14.33 16.48
C ASP A 68 24.20 -14.93 16.10
N GLU A 69 25.12 -14.98 17.07
CA GLU A 69 26.56 -15.27 16.96
C GLU A 69 26.95 -16.64 16.35
N THR A 70 25.98 -17.44 15.93
CA THR A 70 26.17 -18.82 15.45
C THR A 70 26.82 -18.91 14.06
N CYS A 71 26.81 -17.85 13.26
CA CYS A 71 27.37 -17.87 11.90
C CYS A 71 28.82 -17.36 11.78
N LEU A 72 29.44 -16.87 12.87
CA LEU A 72 30.76 -16.21 12.83
C LEU A 72 31.85 -16.85 13.70
N LEU A 73 31.69 -18.11 14.11
CA LEU A 73 32.77 -18.83 14.78
C LEU A 73 33.39 -19.88 13.85
N ASN A 74 34.39 -19.44 13.09
CA ASN A 74 35.62 -20.21 12.84
C ASN A 74 36.72 -19.31 12.27
N SER A 75 37.34 -18.52 13.13
CA SER A 75 38.80 -18.47 13.32
C SER A 75 39.13 -17.37 14.33
N SER A 76 40.08 -17.71 15.19
CA SER A 76 40.50 -17.02 16.41
C SER A 76 40.92 -15.56 16.22
N LEU A 77 40.64 -14.77 17.27
CA LEU A 77 41.22 -13.46 17.66
C LEU A 77 40.42 -12.20 17.27
N LEU A 78 39.46 -11.82 18.13
CA LEU A 78 39.49 -10.60 18.96
C LEU A 78 38.17 -10.47 19.73
N SER A 79 38.28 -10.56 21.05
CA SER A 79 37.17 -10.55 22.02
C SER A 79 36.49 -9.17 22.16
N LYS A 80 35.16 -9.18 22.30
CA LYS A 80 34.22 -8.06 22.54
C LYS A 80 34.44 -7.22 23.82
N ALA A 81 35.57 -7.33 24.50
CA ALA A 81 35.73 -6.82 25.88
C ALA A 81 36.25 -5.37 26.02
N ALA A 82 36.43 -4.60 24.93
CA ALA A 82 37.19 -3.35 25.01
C ALA A 82 36.40 -2.03 24.82
N LEU A 83 35.07 -2.03 24.65
CA LEU A 83 34.36 -0.81 24.20
C LEU A 83 33.03 -0.49 24.90
N THR A 84 32.84 -0.92 26.14
CA THR A 84 31.72 -0.46 26.97
C THR A 84 32.20 -0.12 28.36
N ASP A 85 32.76 1.08 28.52
CA ASP A 85 32.85 1.77 29.82
C ASP A 85 33.24 3.23 29.63
N VAL A 86 32.37 4.03 29.01
CA VAL A 86 32.39 5.49 29.17
C VAL A 86 30.96 6.04 29.09
N PHE A 87 30.46 6.39 30.29
CA PHE A 87 29.58 7.52 30.61
C PHE A 87 28.05 7.49 30.39
N PHE A 88 27.37 7.46 31.54
CA PHE A 88 26.07 8.05 31.86
C PHE A 88 25.89 9.51 31.38
N ALA A 89 24.68 9.88 30.91
CA ALA A 89 23.84 10.96 31.48
C ALA A 89 22.68 11.43 30.56
N LYS A 90 21.45 11.25 31.06
CA LYS A 90 20.38 12.26 31.27
C LYS A 90 19.56 12.87 30.09
N GLN A 91 18.23 12.73 30.30
CA GLN A 91 17.08 13.66 30.14
C GLN A 91 16.14 13.63 28.92
N GLU A 92 14.84 13.61 29.29
CA GLU A 92 13.61 13.73 28.49
C GLU A 92 13.40 15.13 27.87
N VAL A 93 12.69 15.21 26.74
CA VAL A 93 11.74 16.31 26.41
C VAL A 93 10.55 15.76 25.59
N LYS A 94 9.34 16.25 25.95
CA LYS A 94 7.98 15.97 25.45
C LYS A 94 7.63 16.55 24.06
N ALA A 95 6.58 15.93 23.49
CA ALA A 95 5.57 16.43 22.52
C ALA A 95 6.01 16.61 21.04
N GLY A 96 5.24 16.24 20.03
CA GLY A 96 3.92 15.59 19.96
C GLY A 96 3.39 15.69 18.54
N VAL A 97 2.62 14.71 18.04
CA VAL A 97 1.71 14.90 16.89
C VAL A 97 0.51 13.98 17.07
N ALA A 98 -0.67 14.60 17.06
CA ALA A 98 -1.97 13.97 16.96
C ALA A 98 -2.22 13.45 15.53
N SER A 99 -2.79 12.24 15.39
CA SER A 99 -3.81 11.96 14.37
C SER A 99 -4.59 10.67 14.66
N ASN A 100 -5.77 10.89 15.22
CA ASN A 100 -7.06 10.33 14.81
C ASN A 100 -7.08 8.88 14.28
N LYS A 101 -7.40 7.91 15.16
CA LYS A 101 -7.99 6.63 14.76
C LYS A 101 -9.42 6.58 15.28
N LYS A 102 -10.39 6.70 14.37
CA LYS A 102 -11.78 6.27 14.60
C LYS A 102 -11.75 4.81 15.04
N THR A 103 -12.19 4.55 16.27
CA THR A 103 -12.32 3.20 16.82
C THR A 103 -13.61 2.55 16.32
N ASN A 104 -13.44 1.41 15.65
CA ASN A 104 -14.51 0.61 15.09
C ASN A 104 -15.25 -0.08 16.25
N SER A 105 -16.59 -0.01 16.23
CA SER A 105 -17.56 -0.58 17.19
C SER A 105 -17.25 -1.99 17.74
N TRP A 106 -16.52 -2.81 16.98
CA TRP A 106 -16.10 -4.14 17.34
C TRP A 106 -15.08 -4.19 18.49
N ASN A 107 -14.22 -3.19 18.64
CA ASN A 107 -13.18 -3.20 19.68
C ASN A 107 -13.73 -2.85 21.08
N SER A 108 -14.84 -2.10 21.18
CA SER A 108 -15.47 -1.80 22.49
C SER A 108 -16.28 -2.97 23.06
N LEU A 109 -16.78 -3.86 22.19
CA LEU A 109 -17.46 -5.08 22.61
C LEU A 109 -16.50 -6.12 23.18
N ILE A 110 -15.27 -6.18 22.66
CA ILE A 110 -14.23 -7.08 23.17
C ILE A 110 -13.79 -6.66 24.58
N GLU A 111 -13.63 -5.36 24.82
CA GLU A 111 -13.30 -4.86 26.17
C GLU A 111 -14.45 -5.05 27.17
N LYS A 112 -15.71 -4.87 26.76
CA LYS A 112 -16.88 -5.15 27.62
C LYS A 112 -17.04 -6.64 27.96
N LEU A 113 -16.66 -7.54 27.06
CA LEU A 113 -16.79 -8.99 27.27
C LEU A 113 -15.71 -9.54 28.20
N ILE A 114 -14.50 -8.94 28.16
CA ILE A 114 -13.39 -9.30 29.05
C ILE A 114 -13.68 -8.83 30.49
N VAL A 115 -14.27 -7.64 30.67
CA VAL A 115 -14.64 -7.12 32.00
C VAL A 115 -15.81 -7.90 32.62
N PHE A 116 -16.76 -8.40 31.81
CA PHE A 116 -17.91 -9.16 32.32
C PHE A 116 -17.55 -10.59 32.81
N SER A 117 -16.45 -11.17 32.33
CA SER A 117 -16.04 -12.54 32.72
C SER A 117 -15.24 -12.60 34.03
N ILE A 118 -14.76 -11.47 34.55
CA ILE A 118 -13.92 -11.44 35.77
C ILE A 118 -14.76 -11.28 37.06
N ALA A 119 -16.07 -11.02 36.96
CA ALA A 119 -16.95 -10.75 38.11
C ALA A 119 -18.00 -11.84 38.39
N ALA A 120 -17.74 -13.11 38.05
CA ALA A 120 -18.63 -14.23 38.36
C ALA A 120 -17.93 -15.31 39.23
N ASP A 121 -18.10 -15.13 40.54
CA ASP A 121 -18.26 -16.14 41.59
C ASP A 121 -17.13 -17.17 41.82
N ALA A 122 -16.23 -16.83 42.75
CA ALA A 122 -15.46 -17.80 43.51
C ALA A 122 -16.27 -18.24 44.75
N SER A 123 -16.44 -19.57 44.88
CA SER A 123 -16.88 -20.34 46.07
C SER A 123 -18.33 -20.86 46.13
N ARG A 124 -18.51 -22.09 45.61
CA ARG A 124 -19.23 -23.20 46.28
C ARG A 124 -18.92 -24.50 45.51
N LYS A 125 -18.13 -25.39 46.11
CA LYS A 125 -17.93 -26.75 45.57
C LYS A 125 -19.28 -27.48 45.67
N PRO A 126 -19.78 -28.13 44.60
CA PRO A 126 -21.04 -28.87 44.65
C PRO A 126 -20.92 -30.06 45.62
N ASP A 127 -21.98 -30.35 46.38
CA ASP A 127 -22.01 -31.49 47.31
C ASP A 127 -21.62 -32.79 46.59
N ALA A 128 -20.62 -33.50 47.12
CA ALA A 128 -20.07 -34.71 46.50
C ALA A 128 -21.14 -35.79 46.24
N LYS A 129 -22.16 -35.87 47.11
CA LYS A 129 -23.29 -36.78 46.97
C LYS A 129 -24.21 -36.39 45.80
N ALA A 130 -24.45 -35.10 45.58
CA ALA A 130 -25.24 -34.61 44.45
C ALA A 130 -24.49 -34.77 43.12
N GLN A 131 -23.16 -34.60 43.14
CA GLN A 131 -22.30 -34.83 41.99
C GLN A 131 -22.24 -36.32 41.62
N ALA A 132 -22.10 -37.22 42.61
CA ALA A 132 -22.14 -38.66 42.40
C ALA A 132 -23.50 -39.15 41.89
N GLN A 133 -24.61 -38.62 42.40
CA GLN A 133 -25.95 -38.94 41.90
C GLN A 133 -26.19 -38.42 40.47
N ARG A 134 -25.69 -37.22 40.12
CA ARG A 134 -25.73 -36.70 38.75
C ARG A 134 -24.90 -37.54 37.79
N ALA A 135 -23.68 -37.94 38.19
CA ALA A 135 -22.85 -38.84 37.41
C ALA A 135 -23.51 -40.21 37.21
N ALA A 136 -24.10 -40.79 38.26
CA ALA A 136 -24.83 -42.06 38.17
C ALA A 136 -26.08 -41.97 37.27
N ARG A 137 -26.82 -40.86 37.32
CA ARG A 137 -27.95 -40.61 36.42
C ARG A 137 -27.49 -40.48 34.97
N ALA A 138 -26.40 -39.76 34.71
CA ALA A 138 -25.83 -39.58 33.36
C ALA A 138 -25.31 -40.88 32.75
N VAL A 139 -24.73 -41.78 33.57
CA VAL A 139 -24.28 -43.11 33.14
C VAL A 139 -25.47 -44.05 32.87
N LYS A 140 -26.50 -44.03 33.73
CA LYS A 140 -27.72 -44.83 33.54
C LYS A 140 -28.54 -44.38 32.33
N SER A 141 -28.60 -43.08 32.06
CA SER A 141 -29.24 -42.51 30.87
C SER A 141 -28.27 -42.47 29.68
N GLY A 142 -27.48 -43.54 29.49
CA GLY A 142 -26.36 -43.60 28.55
C GLY A 142 -26.65 -42.91 27.21
N PRO A 143 -25.65 -42.31 26.54
CA PRO A 143 -25.86 -41.34 25.47
C PRO A 143 -26.53 -42.00 24.26
N THR A 144 -27.85 -42.07 24.30
CA THR A 144 -28.67 -42.61 23.22
C THR A 144 -28.82 -41.47 22.25
N PHE A 145 -27.78 -41.24 21.44
CA PHE A 145 -27.86 -40.33 20.31
C PHE A 145 -28.92 -40.88 19.35
N LYS A 146 -30.18 -40.46 19.51
CA LYS A 146 -31.19 -40.63 18.46
C LYS A 146 -30.64 -39.88 17.26
N LYS A 147 -30.03 -40.59 16.31
CA LYS A 147 -29.54 -40.01 15.06
C LYS A 147 -30.77 -39.50 14.30
N ALA A 148 -31.12 -38.24 14.50
CA ALA A 148 -32.16 -37.58 13.73
C ALA A 148 -31.73 -37.59 12.27
N LYS A 149 -32.42 -38.37 11.44
CA LYS A 149 -32.14 -38.42 9.99
C LYS A 149 -32.55 -37.07 9.40
N LYS A 150 -31.68 -36.47 8.60
CA LYS A 150 -32.02 -35.25 7.84
C LYS A 150 -33.09 -35.62 6.80
N ILE A 151 -34.33 -35.25 7.08
CA ILE A 151 -35.47 -35.49 6.19
C ILE A 151 -35.29 -34.63 4.94
N ARG A 152 -35.34 -35.25 3.76
CA ARG A 152 -35.36 -34.58 2.46
C ARG A 152 -36.80 -34.63 1.97
N THR A 153 -37.45 -33.47 1.86
CA THR A 153 -38.86 -33.37 1.44
C THR A 153 -39.02 -33.36 -0.08
N LYS A 154 -37.95 -33.10 -0.84
CA LYS A 154 -37.92 -33.14 -2.30
C LYS A 154 -37.20 -34.39 -2.79
N VAL A 155 -37.70 -34.97 -3.88
CA VAL A 155 -37.08 -36.12 -4.56
C VAL A 155 -35.82 -35.69 -5.32
N THR A 156 -35.76 -34.43 -5.76
CA THR A 156 -34.62 -33.87 -6.50
C THR A 156 -33.49 -33.45 -5.56
N PHE A 157 -32.27 -33.94 -5.81
CA PHE A 157 -31.08 -33.52 -5.07
C PHE A 157 -30.57 -32.16 -5.58
N HIS A 158 -30.50 -31.16 -4.70
CA HIS A 158 -29.89 -29.86 -5.00
C HIS A 158 -28.50 -29.76 -4.37
N ARG A 159 -27.53 -29.27 -5.16
CA ARG A 159 -26.18 -28.98 -4.65
C ARG A 159 -26.29 -27.96 -3.50
N PRO A 160 -25.74 -28.25 -2.31
CA PRO A 160 -25.73 -27.29 -1.23
C PRO A 160 -24.90 -26.07 -1.64
N LYS A 161 -25.30 -24.89 -1.18
CA LYS A 161 -24.50 -23.68 -1.36
C LYS A 161 -23.15 -23.91 -0.67
N THR A 162 -22.09 -23.83 -1.44
CA THR A 162 -20.72 -24.04 -1.00
C THR A 162 -20.02 -22.69 -0.93
N LEU A 163 -19.02 -22.56 -0.06
CA LEU A 163 -18.20 -21.36 0.02
C LEU A 163 -17.44 -21.17 -1.30
N LYS A 164 -17.66 -20.04 -1.98
CA LYS A 164 -16.88 -19.61 -3.13
C LYS A 164 -15.82 -18.64 -2.63
N LYS A 165 -14.56 -19.06 -2.62
CA LYS A 165 -13.43 -18.20 -2.25
C LYS A 165 -13.20 -17.15 -3.35
N GLU A 166 -12.80 -15.94 -2.95
CA GLU A 166 -12.39 -14.90 -3.89
C GLU A 166 -11.08 -15.29 -4.60
N ARG A 167 -10.80 -14.67 -5.75
CA ARG A 167 -9.58 -14.94 -6.51
C ARG A 167 -8.39 -14.28 -5.81
N ASN A 168 -7.50 -15.08 -5.23
CA ASN A 168 -6.23 -14.62 -4.67
C ASN A 168 -5.05 -15.22 -5.49
N PRO A 169 -4.60 -14.55 -6.56
CA PRO A 169 -3.53 -15.08 -7.41
C PRO A 169 -2.18 -15.01 -6.71
N LYS A 170 -1.33 -16.03 -6.91
CA LYS A 170 0.02 -16.09 -6.31
C LYS A 170 0.99 -15.04 -6.87
N TYR A 171 0.76 -14.58 -8.10
CA TYR A 171 1.56 -13.57 -8.78
C TYR A 171 0.65 -12.67 -9.63
N PRO A 172 0.98 -11.38 -9.78
CA PRO A 172 0.22 -10.49 -10.64
C PRO A 172 0.42 -10.88 -12.12
N ARG A 173 -0.62 -10.73 -12.95
CA ARG A 173 -0.53 -11.04 -14.40
C ARG A 173 0.32 -10.03 -15.17
N ILE A 174 0.45 -8.82 -14.64
CA ILE A 174 1.23 -7.72 -15.22
C ILE A 174 2.08 -7.17 -14.08
N SER A 175 3.37 -6.94 -14.33
CA SER A 175 4.31 -6.44 -13.32
C SER A 175 3.94 -5.05 -12.81
N ALA A 176 3.44 -4.17 -13.68
CA ALA A 176 3.00 -2.82 -13.34
C ALA A 176 1.66 -2.47 -13.99
N THR A 177 0.84 -1.71 -13.28
CA THR A 177 -0.43 -1.21 -13.83
C THR A 177 -0.17 -0.16 -14.92
N PRO A 178 -0.89 -0.20 -16.06
CA PRO A 178 -0.72 0.79 -17.12
C PRO A 178 -1.17 2.18 -16.64
N ARG A 179 -0.42 3.21 -17.02
CA ARG A 179 -0.79 4.60 -16.72
C ARG A 179 -2.00 5.06 -17.52
N ASN A 180 -2.81 5.93 -16.94
CA ASN A 180 -3.89 6.60 -17.66
C ASN A 180 -3.29 7.51 -18.73
N LYS A 181 -3.57 7.20 -20.01
CA LYS A 181 -3.08 7.97 -21.16
C LYS A 181 -3.90 9.24 -21.43
N LEU A 182 -5.09 9.34 -20.84
CA LEU A 182 -6.03 10.44 -21.06
C LEU A 182 -6.05 11.34 -19.81
N ASP A 183 -5.07 12.24 -19.74
CA ASP A 183 -4.96 13.24 -18.68
C ASP A 183 -5.67 14.55 -19.05
N HIS A 184 -5.64 15.53 -18.15
CA HIS A 184 -6.37 16.79 -18.31
C HIS A 184 -5.90 17.60 -19.53
N TYR A 185 -4.59 17.60 -19.77
CA TYR A 185 -3.95 18.24 -20.92
C TYR A 185 -4.32 17.55 -22.24
N GLN A 186 -4.39 16.22 -22.27
CA GLN A 186 -4.82 15.50 -23.47
C GLN A 186 -6.32 15.66 -23.74
N ILE A 187 -7.14 15.79 -22.69
CA ILE A 187 -8.58 16.04 -22.82
C ILE A 187 -8.81 17.40 -23.48
N LEU A 188 -8.28 18.48 -22.90
CA LEU A 188 -8.44 19.84 -23.41
C LEU A 188 -7.27 20.20 -24.33
N LYS A 189 -7.48 20.10 -25.65
CA LYS A 189 -6.39 20.33 -26.61
C LYS A 189 -6.11 21.81 -26.81
N TYR A 190 -7.13 22.57 -27.23
CA TYR A 190 -7.01 24.01 -27.44
C TYR A 190 -8.39 24.68 -27.47
N PRO A 191 -8.49 25.96 -27.12
CA PRO A 191 -9.71 26.75 -27.30
C PRO A 191 -10.01 27.01 -28.77
N LEU A 192 -11.28 27.18 -29.12
CA LEU A 192 -11.71 27.49 -30.48
C LEU A 192 -11.89 29.00 -30.64
N THR A 193 -11.18 29.60 -31.59
CA THR A 193 -11.11 31.06 -31.80
C THR A 193 -11.98 31.57 -32.96
N THR A 194 -12.94 30.77 -33.42
CA THR A 194 -13.85 31.18 -34.52
C THR A 194 -14.78 32.30 -34.08
N GLU A 195 -15.22 33.16 -34.99
CA GLU A 195 -16.18 34.25 -34.71
C GLU A 195 -17.41 33.78 -33.93
N SER A 196 -18.02 32.66 -34.34
CA SER A 196 -19.17 32.06 -33.64
C SER A 196 -18.86 31.58 -32.22
N ALA A 197 -17.60 31.26 -31.93
CA ALA A 197 -17.13 30.90 -30.61
C ALA A 197 -16.84 32.14 -29.76
N MET A 198 -16.25 33.19 -30.34
CA MET A 198 -16.03 34.48 -29.66
C MET A 198 -17.36 35.09 -29.19
N LYS A 199 -18.37 35.13 -30.07
CA LYS A 199 -19.74 35.56 -29.71
C LYS A 199 -20.34 34.75 -28.55
N LYS A 200 -20.00 33.46 -28.44
CA LYS A 200 -20.47 32.60 -27.35
C LYS A 200 -19.77 32.85 -26.01
N ILE A 201 -18.55 33.38 -26.03
CA ILE A 201 -17.83 33.80 -24.83
C ILE A 201 -18.53 35.03 -24.26
N GLU A 202 -18.82 36.02 -25.11
CA GLU A 202 -19.49 37.28 -24.78
C GLU A 202 -20.95 37.07 -24.32
N ASP A 203 -21.80 36.49 -25.17
CA ASP A 203 -23.25 36.50 -24.92
C ASP A 203 -23.70 35.50 -23.85
N ASN A 204 -23.04 34.35 -23.80
CA ASN A 204 -23.55 33.16 -23.11
C ASN A 204 -22.69 32.70 -21.93
N ASN A 205 -21.57 33.38 -21.66
CA ASN A 205 -20.56 32.97 -20.70
C ASN A 205 -20.17 31.48 -20.92
N THR A 206 -19.80 31.18 -22.17
CA THR A 206 -19.42 29.82 -22.60
C THR A 206 -18.08 29.79 -23.31
N LEU A 207 -17.15 28.98 -22.78
CA LEU A 207 -15.88 28.68 -23.44
C LEU A 207 -16.05 27.54 -24.43
N VAL A 208 -15.40 27.65 -25.58
CA VAL A 208 -15.45 26.61 -26.63
C VAL A 208 -14.08 25.98 -26.76
N PHE A 209 -14.00 24.66 -26.61
CA PHE A 209 -12.75 23.91 -26.73
C PHE A 209 -12.82 22.87 -27.84
N ILE A 210 -11.67 22.59 -28.44
CA ILE A 210 -11.38 21.35 -29.16
C ILE A 210 -10.89 20.34 -28.12
N VAL A 211 -11.52 19.17 -28.12
CA VAL A 211 -11.34 18.13 -27.10
C VAL A 211 -11.03 16.81 -27.79
N ASP A 212 -10.40 15.87 -27.08
CA ASP A 212 -10.26 14.50 -27.54
C ASP A 212 -11.61 13.79 -27.76
N ILE A 213 -11.68 12.95 -28.79
CA ILE A 213 -12.87 12.20 -29.19
C ILE A 213 -13.30 11.23 -28.09
N ARG A 214 -12.36 10.72 -27.28
CA ARG A 214 -12.63 9.76 -26.21
C ARG A 214 -13.08 10.41 -24.91
N ALA A 215 -13.07 11.74 -24.83
CA ALA A 215 -13.41 12.46 -23.61
C ALA A 215 -14.92 12.57 -23.39
N ASP A 216 -15.37 12.24 -22.18
CA ASP A 216 -16.75 12.37 -21.74
C ASP A 216 -17.01 13.75 -21.15
N LYS A 217 -18.29 14.16 -21.09
CA LYS A 217 -18.68 15.45 -20.49
C LYS A 217 -18.18 15.64 -19.05
N LYS A 218 -18.16 14.56 -18.24
CA LYS A 218 -17.63 14.59 -16.86
C LYS A 218 -16.13 14.89 -16.83
N LYS A 219 -15.36 14.18 -17.67
CA LYS A 219 -13.91 14.38 -17.80
C LYS A 219 -13.57 15.80 -18.24
N ILE A 220 -14.36 16.39 -19.16
CA ILE A 220 -14.19 17.77 -19.61
C ILE A 220 -14.45 18.75 -18.47
N LYS A 221 -15.52 18.55 -17.68
CA LYS A 221 -15.78 19.38 -16.49
C LYS A 221 -14.61 19.33 -15.50
N ASP A 222 -14.12 18.12 -15.21
CA ASP A 222 -13.03 17.92 -14.27
C ASP A 222 -11.71 18.53 -14.79
N ALA A 223 -11.44 18.45 -16.09
CA ALA A 223 -10.26 19.04 -16.70
C ALA A 223 -10.29 20.58 -16.66
N VAL A 224 -11.42 21.19 -17.02
CA VAL A 224 -11.58 22.67 -16.96
C VAL A 224 -11.44 23.16 -15.51
N LYS A 225 -12.04 22.43 -14.56
CA LYS A 225 -11.94 22.76 -13.14
C LYS A 225 -10.51 22.70 -12.62
N LYS A 226 -9.71 21.73 -13.05
CA LYS A 226 -8.33 21.57 -12.55
C LYS A 226 -7.30 22.44 -13.26
N MET A 227 -7.51 22.74 -14.55
CA MET A 227 -6.53 23.51 -15.33
C MET A 227 -6.68 25.00 -15.13
N TYR A 228 -7.90 25.49 -14.97
CA TYR A 228 -8.20 26.92 -14.95
C TYR A 228 -8.88 27.37 -13.65
N ASP A 229 -9.14 26.44 -12.71
CA ASP A 229 -9.83 26.69 -11.43
C ASP A 229 -11.26 27.25 -11.58
N ILE A 230 -11.95 26.86 -12.65
CA ILE A 230 -13.29 27.37 -13.00
C ILE A 230 -14.36 26.33 -12.70
N GLN A 231 -15.51 26.78 -12.21
CA GLN A 231 -16.69 25.93 -12.08
C GLN A 231 -17.58 26.03 -13.33
N THR A 232 -18.05 24.86 -13.79
CA THR A 232 -18.90 24.75 -14.99
C THR A 232 -20.33 24.40 -14.62
N LYS A 233 -21.33 25.12 -15.16
CA LYS A 233 -22.75 24.73 -15.09
C LYS A 233 -23.00 23.45 -15.89
N LYS A 234 -22.73 23.50 -17.20
CA LYS A 234 -23.00 22.39 -18.13
C LYS A 234 -21.98 22.34 -19.26
N VAL A 235 -21.83 21.13 -19.81
CA VAL A 235 -20.96 20.88 -20.96
C VAL A 235 -21.78 20.20 -22.06
N ASN A 236 -21.78 20.80 -23.24
CA ASN A 236 -22.38 20.26 -24.44
C ASN A 236 -21.25 19.89 -25.42
N THR A 237 -21.38 18.79 -26.15
CA THR A 237 -20.35 18.31 -27.06
C THR A 237 -20.97 17.92 -28.39
N LEU A 238 -20.26 18.16 -29.48
CA LEU A 238 -20.53 17.57 -30.79
C LEU A 238 -19.22 17.09 -31.43
N ILE A 239 -19.33 16.16 -32.38
CA ILE A 239 -18.22 15.78 -33.25
C ILE A 239 -18.31 16.65 -34.50
N ARG A 240 -17.22 17.34 -34.86
CA ARG A 240 -17.11 18.09 -36.12
C ARG A 240 -16.96 17.11 -37.29
N PRO A 241 -17.32 17.48 -38.52
CA PRO A 241 -17.02 16.68 -39.71
C PRO A 241 -15.51 16.40 -39.87
N ASP A 242 -14.64 17.27 -39.34
CA ASP A 242 -13.18 17.10 -39.30
C ASP A 242 -12.70 15.96 -38.38
N GLY A 243 -13.62 15.28 -37.70
CA GLY A 243 -13.32 14.20 -36.75
C GLY A 243 -12.89 14.67 -35.36
N THR A 244 -12.78 15.97 -35.08
CA THR A 244 -12.46 16.48 -33.74
C THR A 244 -13.72 16.73 -32.91
N LYS A 245 -13.64 16.57 -31.58
CA LYS A 245 -14.77 16.89 -30.68
C LYS A 245 -14.75 18.38 -30.34
N LYS A 246 -15.88 19.07 -30.51
CA LYS A 246 -16.12 20.45 -30.04
C LYS A 246 -16.89 20.37 -28.71
N ALA A 247 -16.43 21.08 -27.69
CA ALA A 247 -17.11 21.20 -26.42
C ALA A 247 -17.50 22.67 -26.16
N TYR A 248 -18.78 22.91 -25.88
CA TYR A 248 -19.27 24.16 -25.31
C TYR A 248 -19.38 23.99 -23.79
N VAL A 249 -18.61 24.79 -23.06
CA VAL A 249 -18.49 24.72 -21.60
C VAL A 249 -19.10 25.99 -21.03
N ARG A 250 -20.30 25.88 -20.43
CA ARG A 250 -20.97 27.01 -19.78
C ARG A 250 -20.47 27.15 -18.35
N LEU A 251 -19.99 28.33 -17.98
CA LEU A 251 -19.46 28.61 -16.65
C LEU A 251 -20.56 28.93 -15.63
N THR A 252 -20.24 28.84 -14.33
CA THR A 252 -21.10 29.40 -13.27
C THR A 252 -21.13 30.93 -13.38
N PRO A 253 -22.17 31.62 -12.86
CA PRO A 253 -22.25 33.07 -13.02
C PRO A 253 -21.20 33.80 -12.17
N ASP A 254 -20.53 33.09 -11.27
CA ASP A 254 -19.46 33.60 -10.40
C ASP A 254 -18.14 33.85 -11.16
N TYR A 255 -18.01 33.27 -12.36
CA TYR A 255 -16.85 33.45 -13.24
C TYR A 255 -17.30 34.05 -14.56
N ASP A 256 -16.59 35.06 -15.04
CA ASP A 256 -16.77 35.59 -16.39
C ASP A 256 -15.87 34.84 -17.39
N ALA A 257 -16.44 34.45 -18.54
CA ALA A 257 -15.70 33.77 -19.60
C ALA A 257 -14.71 34.71 -20.30
N LEU A 258 -14.99 36.01 -20.34
CA LEU A 258 -14.07 37.01 -20.94
C LEU A 258 -12.76 37.09 -20.16
N ASP A 259 -12.83 37.24 -18.84
CA ASP A 259 -11.66 37.29 -17.97
C ASP A 259 -10.83 36.00 -18.03
N VAL A 260 -11.51 34.86 -18.10
CA VAL A 260 -10.82 33.58 -18.27
C VAL A 260 -10.14 33.50 -19.63
N ALA A 261 -10.79 33.92 -20.70
CA ALA A 261 -10.21 33.87 -22.04
C ALA A 261 -8.96 34.77 -22.16
N ASN A 262 -8.94 35.92 -21.49
CA ASN A 262 -7.75 36.77 -21.34
C ASN A 262 -6.62 36.03 -20.60
N LYS A 263 -6.93 35.30 -19.52
CA LYS A 263 -5.94 34.47 -18.80
C LYS A 263 -5.40 33.33 -19.64
N ILE A 264 -6.21 32.76 -20.53
CA ILE A 264 -5.78 31.71 -21.46
C ILE A 264 -4.97 32.31 -22.63
N GLY A 265 -5.17 33.59 -22.95
CA GLY A 265 -4.46 34.30 -24.02
C GLY A 265 -5.10 34.10 -25.40
N ILE A 266 -6.43 34.17 -25.48
CA ILE A 266 -7.20 33.93 -26.71
C ILE A 266 -7.91 35.20 -27.22
N ILE A 267 -7.88 36.27 -26.44
CA ILE A 267 -8.45 37.58 -26.70
C ILE A 267 -7.31 38.60 -26.61
#